data_AF-A0A135L9Z4-F1
#
_entry.id   AF-A0A135L9Z4-F1
#
_cell.length_a   1.000
_cell.length_b   1.000
_cell.length_c   1.000
_cell.angle_alpha   90.00
_cell.angle_beta   90.00
_cell.angle_gamma   90.00
#
_symmetry.space_group_name_H-M   'P 1'
#
loop_
_entity.id
_entity.type
_entity.pdbx_description
1 polymer ?
#
loop_
_entity_poly.entity_id
_entity_poly.type
_entity_poly.pdbx_seq_one_letter_code
_entity_poly.pdbx_strand_id
1 'polypeptide(L)'
;MLLGLAQSADSDTKDYGKQHLFAARALISSMLQDTSKSMNTDHAVWLCLGMYLYWDMCSSFLVDPCEPQGLNLLNISNAVHMMGDWHHPMYGTCSGLLFIIANVGRYCRQIVDSPQNRNLMQEAVLVAQLTTWKTIPANPGLYHLYEAFRKHGLIFLYRALAQAQSGRFMDPDMVEARESLIQQYAEETVRHLMQIPATSYYLNFQSLPLLTAGSELSELDQYLRDQVRDRFRAIYSLNRLPANLLALRLLEELWDARDSGNPSFWLPHALQKDWQLLLG
;
A
#
# COMPACT_ATOMS: atom_id res chain seq x y z
N MET A 1 -2.28 10.02 -10.08
CA MET A 1 -2.89 11.25 -10.67
C MET A 1 -3.75 10.99 -11.91
N LEU A 2 -3.26 10.37 -13.01
CA LEU A 2 -4.07 10.12 -14.23
C LEU A 2 -5.25 9.13 -14.04
N LEU A 3 -5.26 8.31 -12.98
CA LEU A 3 -6.34 7.34 -12.71
C LEU A 3 -7.20 7.66 -11.50
N GLY A 4 -6.68 8.42 -10.54
CA GLY A 4 -7.55 9.19 -9.66
C GLY A 4 -8.53 10.05 -10.46
N LEU A 5 -8.15 10.47 -11.69
CA LEU A 5 -9.07 11.09 -12.63
C LEU A 5 -10.18 10.14 -13.13
N ALA A 6 -9.89 8.84 -13.35
CA ALA A 6 -10.90 7.85 -13.71
C ALA A 6 -11.88 7.58 -12.56
N GLN A 7 -11.38 7.45 -11.33
CA GLN A 7 -12.23 7.32 -10.13
C GLN A 7 -12.93 8.64 -9.74
N SER A 8 -12.47 9.78 -10.26
CA SER A 8 -13.18 11.07 -10.12
C SER A 8 -14.23 11.30 -11.21
N ALA A 9 -14.13 10.58 -12.34
CA ALA A 9 -15.06 10.68 -13.45
C ALA A 9 -16.31 9.83 -13.19
N ASP A 10 -16.15 8.66 -12.57
CA ASP A 10 -17.25 7.85 -12.06
C ASP A 10 -17.25 7.91 -10.52
N SER A 11 -18.28 8.50 -9.93
CA SER A 11 -18.47 8.56 -8.47
C SER A 11 -18.78 7.21 -7.83
N ASP A 12 -18.65 6.12 -8.59
CA ASP A 12 -18.90 4.77 -8.10
C ASP A 12 -17.72 4.28 -7.25
N THR A 13 -17.95 4.16 -5.95
CA THR A 13 -16.97 3.63 -5.00
C THR A 13 -16.59 2.17 -5.28
N LYS A 14 -17.28 1.50 -6.20
CA LYS A 14 -17.03 0.12 -6.62
C LYS A 14 -16.09 0.00 -7.81
N ASP A 15 -15.92 1.04 -8.62
CA ASP A 15 -14.95 1.01 -9.73
C ASP A 15 -13.66 1.70 -9.30
N TYR A 16 -12.58 0.93 -9.16
CA TYR A 16 -11.24 1.46 -8.90
C TYR A 16 -10.40 1.64 -10.18
N GLY A 17 -11.02 1.56 -11.36
CA GLY A 17 -10.33 1.62 -12.64
C GLY A 17 -9.67 0.30 -13.01
N LYS A 18 -10.24 -0.83 -12.58
CA LYS A 18 -9.71 -2.19 -12.79
C LYS A 18 -9.30 -2.48 -14.23
N GLN A 19 -10.13 -2.09 -15.20
CA GLN A 19 -9.84 -2.33 -16.62
C GLN A 19 -8.57 -1.61 -17.08
N HIS A 20 -8.33 -0.40 -16.55
CA HIS A 20 -7.11 0.34 -16.86
C HIS A 20 -5.88 -0.34 -16.25
N LEU A 21 -6.00 -0.87 -15.03
CA LEU A 21 -4.90 -1.63 -14.39
C LEU A 21 -4.53 -2.84 -15.24
N PHE A 22 -5.52 -3.56 -15.76
CA PHE A 22 -5.31 -4.72 -16.63
C PHE A 22 -4.74 -4.33 -18.00
N ALA A 23 -5.17 -3.21 -18.58
CA ALA A 23 -4.59 -2.68 -19.81
C ALA A 23 -3.11 -2.29 -19.61
N ALA A 24 -2.79 -1.56 -18.53
CA ALA A 24 -1.42 -1.19 -18.20
C ALA A 24 -0.54 -2.42 -17.97
N ARG A 25 -1.06 -3.42 -17.27
CA ARG A 25 -0.41 -4.71 -17.06
C ARG A 25 -0.07 -5.43 -18.37
N ALA A 26 -1.00 -5.50 -19.31
CA ALA A 26 -0.77 -6.12 -20.62
C ALA A 26 0.32 -5.36 -21.41
N LEU A 27 0.27 -4.03 -21.38
CA LEU A 27 1.24 -3.17 -22.06
C LEU A 27 2.67 -3.32 -21.48
N ILE A 28 2.82 -3.33 -20.16
CA ILE A 28 4.11 -3.60 -19.50
C ILE A 28 4.63 -4.99 -19.85
N SER A 29 3.75 -6.00 -19.86
CA SER A 29 4.14 -7.36 -20.22
C SER A 29 4.69 -7.43 -21.65
N SER A 30 4.05 -6.72 -22.60
CA SER A 30 4.54 -6.61 -23.98
C SER A 30 5.88 -5.90 -24.05
N MET A 31 6.03 -4.74 -23.39
CA MET A 31 7.28 -3.98 -23.37
C MET A 31 8.46 -4.81 -22.83
N LEU A 32 8.25 -5.55 -21.75
CA LEU A 32 9.28 -6.40 -21.15
C LEU A 32 9.65 -7.59 -22.04
N GLN A 33 8.70 -8.17 -22.77
CA GLN A 33 8.98 -9.22 -23.76
C GLN A 33 9.82 -8.70 -24.93
N ASP A 34 9.52 -7.52 -25.44
CA ASP A 34 10.28 -6.92 -26.55
C ASP A 34 11.68 -6.48 -26.12
N THR A 35 11.80 -5.95 -24.89
CA THR A 35 13.09 -5.48 -24.34
C THR A 35 14.04 -6.63 -24.03
N SER A 36 13.55 -7.85 -23.77
CA SER A 36 14.41 -9.04 -23.62
C SER A 36 15.31 -9.33 -24.82
N LYS A 37 15.02 -8.71 -25.99
CA LYS A 37 15.79 -8.84 -27.23
C LYS A 37 16.80 -7.71 -27.47
N SER A 38 16.76 -6.62 -26.67
CA SER A 38 17.63 -5.44 -26.81
C SER A 38 18.42 -5.20 -25.52
N MET A 39 19.75 -5.24 -25.59
CA MET A 39 20.63 -4.96 -24.43
C MET A 39 20.62 -3.50 -23.95
N ASN A 40 20.02 -2.58 -24.71
CA ASN A 40 19.79 -1.21 -24.26
C ASN A 40 18.36 -1.06 -23.76
N THR A 41 18.19 -1.06 -22.44
CA THR A 41 16.90 -0.86 -21.79
C THR A 41 16.50 0.62 -21.94
N ASP A 42 15.41 0.87 -22.64
CA ASP A 42 14.88 2.21 -22.87
C ASP A 42 14.42 2.83 -21.54
N HIS A 43 14.88 4.06 -21.24
CA HIS A 43 14.46 4.78 -20.04
C HIS A 43 12.93 4.97 -20.00
N ALA A 44 12.27 5.00 -21.16
CA ALA A 44 10.81 5.03 -21.25
C ALA A 44 10.18 3.75 -20.69
N VAL A 45 10.79 2.57 -20.90
CA VAL A 45 10.30 1.29 -20.36
C VAL A 45 10.40 1.29 -18.84
N TRP A 46 11.51 1.76 -18.28
CA TRP A 46 11.68 1.89 -16.83
C TRP A 46 10.74 2.90 -16.19
N LEU A 47 10.49 4.02 -16.89
CA LEU A 47 9.49 5.00 -16.47
C LEU A 47 8.10 4.37 -16.42
N CYS A 48 7.66 3.71 -17.49
CA CYS A 48 6.37 3.03 -17.55
C CYS A 48 6.25 1.93 -16.48
N LEU A 49 7.29 1.10 -16.32
CA LEU A 49 7.31 0.05 -15.30
C LEU A 49 7.23 0.65 -13.89
N GLY A 50 7.96 1.73 -13.60
CA GLY A 50 7.90 2.35 -12.28
C GLY A 50 6.53 2.97 -11.97
N MET A 51 5.90 3.64 -12.93
CA MET A 51 4.52 4.10 -12.80
C MET A 51 3.56 2.93 -12.53
N TYR A 52 3.72 1.83 -13.26
CA TYR A 52 2.93 0.62 -13.05
C TYR A 52 3.14 0.03 -11.65
N LEU A 53 4.38 -0.07 -11.16
CA LEU A 53 4.69 -0.63 -9.83
C LEU A 53 4.04 0.18 -8.71
N TYR A 54 4.05 1.51 -8.82
CA TYR A 54 3.36 2.37 -7.85
C TYR A 54 1.86 2.10 -7.85
N TRP A 55 1.27 2.00 -9.03
CA TRP A 55 -0.16 1.69 -9.16
C TRP A 55 -0.50 0.29 -8.66
N ASP A 56 0.26 -0.72 -9.05
CA ASP A 56 0.09 -2.11 -8.64
C ASP A 56 0.17 -2.25 -7.13
N MET A 57 1.12 -1.56 -6.47
CA MET A 57 1.16 -1.45 -5.00
C MET A 57 -0.17 -0.93 -4.45
N CYS A 58 -0.65 0.21 -4.95
CA CYS A 58 -1.87 0.87 -4.45
C CYS A 58 -3.17 0.09 -4.72
N SER A 59 -3.19 -0.81 -5.71
CA SER A 59 -4.38 -1.61 -6.07
C SER A 59 -4.28 -3.09 -5.72
N SER A 60 -3.11 -3.58 -5.32
CA SER A 60 -2.81 -5.01 -5.17
C SER A 60 -3.78 -5.76 -4.26
N PHE A 61 -4.31 -5.08 -3.24
CA PHE A 61 -5.27 -5.63 -2.30
C PHE A 61 -6.73 -5.59 -2.79
N LEU A 62 -7.03 -4.92 -3.90
CA LEU A 62 -8.35 -4.83 -4.52
C LEU A 62 -8.58 -5.89 -5.60
N VAL A 63 -7.52 -6.47 -6.14
CA VAL A 63 -7.60 -7.48 -7.20
C VAL A 63 -8.11 -8.79 -6.60
N ASP A 64 -9.15 -9.38 -7.21
CA ASP A 64 -9.71 -10.66 -6.79
C ASP A 64 -8.65 -11.78 -6.96
N PRO A 65 -8.39 -12.61 -5.93
CA PRO A 65 -7.44 -13.72 -6.02
C PRO A 65 -7.77 -14.75 -7.13
N CYS A 66 -9.04 -14.90 -7.50
CA CYS A 66 -9.50 -15.81 -8.54
C CYS A 66 -9.31 -15.26 -9.96
N GLU A 67 -8.97 -13.99 -10.12
CA GLU A 67 -8.76 -13.41 -11.43
C GLU A 67 -7.43 -13.89 -12.02
N PRO A 68 -7.43 -14.30 -13.31
CA PRO A 68 -6.19 -14.72 -13.95
C PRO A 68 -5.22 -13.56 -13.87
N GLN A 69 -4.14 -13.76 -13.10
CA GLN A 69 -3.22 -12.67 -12.79
C GLN A 69 -2.60 -12.07 -14.05
N GLY A 70 -2.63 -12.76 -15.20
CA GLY A 70 -2.19 -12.27 -16.51
C GLY A 70 -0.71 -11.87 -16.57
N LEU A 71 -0.03 -11.92 -15.43
CA LEU A 71 1.29 -11.41 -15.17
C LEU A 71 2.22 -12.56 -14.93
N ASN A 72 3.29 -12.57 -15.71
CA ASN A 72 4.46 -13.33 -15.35
C ASN A 72 5.20 -12.55 -14.24
N LEU A 73 4.85 -12.84 -12.98
CA LEU A 73 5.50 -12.28 -11.79
C LEU A 73 7.03 -12.44 -11.83
N LEU A 74 7.54 -13.50 -12.46
CA LEU A 74 8.97 -13.72 -12.65
C LEU A 74 9.57 -12.72 -13.64
N ASN A 75 8.88 -12.37 -14.72
CA ASN A 75 9.33 -11.32 -15.64
C ASN A 75 9.38 -9.94 -14.98
N ILE A 76 8.35 -9.58 -14.18
CA ILE A 76 8.40 -8.32 -13.42
C ILE A 76 9.53 -8.36 -12.40
N SER A 77 9.66 -9.45 -11.63
CA SER A 77 10.73 -9.59 -10.66
C SER A 77 12.11 -9.40 -11.30
N ASN A 78 12.35 -10.02 -12.45
CA ASN A 78 13.60 -9.86 -13.21
C ASN A 78 13.78 -8.41 -13.68
N ALA A 79 12.72 -7.77 -14.19
CA ALA A 79 12.79 -6.38 -14.64
C ALA A 79 13.07 -5.41 -13.48
N VAL A 80 12.45 -5.60 -12.32
CA VAL A 80 12.70 -4.83 -11.10
C VAL A 80 14.14 -5.02 -10.61
N HIS A 81 14.65 -6.26 -10.66
CA HIS A 81 16.05 -6.53 -10.36
C HIS A 81 17.00 -5.83 -11.34
N MET A 82 16.68 -5.83 -12.64
CA MET A 82 17.46 -5.13 -13.67
C MET A 82 17.40 -3.60 -13.53
N MET A 83 16.26 -3.04 -13.09
CA MET A 83 16.16 -1.62 -12.78
C MET A 83 17.11 -1.21 -11.65
N GLY A 84 17.35 -2.10 -10.68
CA GLY A 84 18.22 -1.83 -9.54
C GLY A 84 17.87 -0.52 -8.83
N ASP A 85 18.86 0.34 -8.64
CA ASP A 85 18.72 1.68 -8.04
C ASP A 85 18.40 2.77 -9.07
N TRP A 86 17.75 2.43 -10.18
CA TRP A 86 17.31 3.45 -11.14
C TRP A 86 16.34 4.44 -10.48
N HIS A 87 16.63 5.74 -10.67
CA HIS A 87 15.91 6.81 -10.01
C HIS A 87 14.65 7.19 -10.78
N HIS A 88 13.48 6.77 -10.28
CA HIS A 88 12.21 7.16 -10.88
C HIS A 88 11.83 8.61 -10.51
N PRO A 89 11.43 9.48 -11.45
CA PRO A 89 11.14 10.90 -11.17
C PRO A 89 10.07 11.15 -10.08
N MET A 90 9.11 10.24 -9.94
CA MET A 90 8.03 10.37 -8.95
C MET A 90 8.45 10.06 -7.51
N TYR A 91 9.31 9.06 -7.30
CA TYR A 91 9.53 8.49 -5.98
C TYR A 91 10.98 8.04 -5.75
N GLY A 92 11.92 8.34 -6.63
CA GLY A 92 13.32 7.93 -6.54
C GLY A 92 13.55 6.42 -6.66
N THR A 93 14.45 5.88 -5.84
CA THR A 93 14.98 4.50 -5.91
C THR A 93 14.15 3.52 -5.08
N CYS A 94 12.83 3.54 -5.24
CA CYS A 94 11.89 2.77 -4.41
C CYS A 94 11.25 1.56 -5.13
N SER A 95 11.53 1.34 -6.41
CA SER A 95 10.80 0.37 -7.25
C SER A 95 10.77 -1.04 -6.66
N GLY A 96 11.87 -1.50 -6.07
CA GLY A 96 11.94 -2.79 -5.37
C GLY A 96 10.99 -2.88 -4.18
N LEU A 97 10.89 -1.82 -3.36
CA LEU A 97 9.95 -1.77 -2.24
C LEU A 97 8.50 -1.77 -2.72
N LEU A 98 8.19 -1.02 -3.77
CA LEU A 98 6.82 -0.98 -4.34
C LEU A 98 6.39 -2.39 -4.79
N PHE A 99 7.31 -3.12 -5.45
CA PHE A 99 7.07 -4.51 -5.86
C PHE A 99 6.83 -5.45 -4.66
N ILE A 100 7.64 -5.32 -3.59
CA ILE A 100 7.45 -6.11 -2.35
C ILE A 100 6.07 -5.83 -1.77
N ILE A 101 5.68 -4.56 -1.62
CA ILE A 101 4.38 -4.18 -1.03
C ILE A 101 3.22 -4.65 -1.91
N ALA A 102 3.35 -4.61 -3.24
CA ALA A 102 2.32 -5.16 -4.13
C ALA A 102 2.12 -6.67 -3.92
N ASN A 103 3.20 -7.42 -3.67
CA ASN A 103 3.11 -8.84 -3.32
C ASN A 103 2.48 -9.06 -1.94
N VAL A 104 2.79 -8.20 -0.97
CA VAL A 104 2.12 -8.19 0.34
C VAL A 104 0.62 -7.96 0.17
N GLY A 105 0.21 -6.97 -0.62
CA GLY A 105 -1.21 -6.65 -0.81
C GLY A 105 -2.00 -7.79 -1.44
N ARG A 106 -1.46 -8.42 -2.50
CA ARG A 106 -2.06 -9.62 -3.12
C ARG A 106 -2.17 -10.78 -2.12
N TYR A 107 -1.11 -11.02 -1.35
CA TYR A 107 -1.09 -12.07 -0.33
C TYR A 107 -2.13 -11.81 0.76
N CYS A 108 -2.20 -10.58 1.28
CA CYS A 108 -3.16 -10.16 2.28
C CYS A 108 -4.61 -10.33 1.78
N ARG A 109 -4.89 -9.93 0.54
CA ARG A 109 -6.20 -10.13 -0.09
C ARG A 109 -6.57 -11.61 -0.17
N GLN A 110 -5.65 -12.47 -0.60
CA GLN A 110 -5.85 -13.91 -0.65
C GLN A 110 -6.20 -14.52 0.72
N ILE A 111 -5.51 -14.13 1.79
CA ILE A 111 -5.77 -14.68 3.12
C ILE A 111 -7.02 -14.10 3.78
N VAL A 112 -7.41 -12.88 3.44
CA VAL A 112 -8.68 -12.27 3.91
C VAL A 112 -9.87 -13.00 3.28
N ASP A 113 -9.80 -13.31 1.98
CA ASP A 113 -10.86 -14.03 1.27
C ASP A 113 -10.85 -15.54 1.56
N SER A 114 -9.67 -16.10 1.85
CA SER A 114 -9.48 -17.54 2.09
C SER A 114 -8.40 -17.80 3.14
N PRO A 115 -8.73 -17.71 4.44
CA PRO A 115 -7.79 -17.90 5.55
C PRO A 115 -7.08 -19.27 5.57
N GLN A 116 -7.61 -20.26 4.87
CA GLN A 116 -7.02 -21.59 4.70
C GLN A 116 -5.79 -21.60 3.77
N ASN A 117 -5.62 -20.59 2.91
CA ASN A 117 -4.51 -20.51 1.93
C ASN A 117 -3.23 -19.92 2.53
N ARG A 118 -3.12 -19.86 3.85
CA ARG A 118 -1.93 -19.33 4.54
C ARG A 118 -0.69 -20.17 4.23
N ASN A 119 0.44 -19.48 4.12
CA ASN A 119 1.72 -20.05 3.77
C ASN A 119 2.80 -19.40 4.62
N LEU A 120 3.18 -20.07 5.71
CA LEU A 120 4.12 -19.53 6.70
C LEU A 120 5.49 -19.19 6.11
N MET A 121 5.94 -19.93 5.09
CA MET A 121 7.20 -19.64 4.41
C MET A 121 7.11 -18.33 3.61
N GLN A 122 6.00 -18.14 2.88
CA GLN A 122 5.76 -16.89 2.15
C GLN A 122 5.61 -15.70 3.10
N GLU A 123 4.91 -15.87 4.22
CA GLU A 123 4.80 -14.86 5.28
C GLU A 123 6.18 -14.44 5.80
N ALA A 124 7.04 -15.41 6.15
CA ALA A 124 8.38 -15.15 6.64
C ALA A 124 9.26 -14.43 5.59
N VAL A 125 9.16 -14.82 4.31
CA VAL A 125 9.88 -14.17 3.21
C VAL A 125 9.43 -12.72 3.05
N LEU A 126 8.12 -12.44 3.06
CA LEU A 126 7.60 -11.08 2.92
C LEU A 126 8.01 -10.18 4.10
N VAL A 127 7.95 -10.68 5.33
CA VAL A 127 8.45 -9.96 6.52
C VAL A 127 9.95 -9.70 6.40
N ALA A 128 10.74 -10.70 6.00
CA ALA A 128 12.18 -10.55 5.83
C ALA A 128 12.51 -9.50 4.76
N GLN A 129 11.81 -9.54 3.61
CA GLN A 129 11.98 -8.54 2.55
C GLN A 129 11.69 -7.12 3.06
N LEU A 130 10.57 -6.90 3.77
CA LEU A 130 10.22 -5.58 4.31
C LEU A 130 11.14 -5.10 5.44
N THR A 131 11.66 -6.01 6.27
CA THR A 131 12.53 -5.62 7.40
C THR A 131 13.98 -5.38 6.98
N THR A 132 14.45 -6.11 5.96
CA THR A 132 15.83 -6.00 5.46
C THR A 132 15.98 -4.98 4.34
N TRP A 133 14.89 -4.61 3.66
CA TRP A 133 14.94 -3.60 2.60
C TRP A 133 15.42 -2.26 3.15
N LYS A 134 16.46 -1.72 2.53
CA LYS A 134 17.05 -0.42 2.85
C LYS A 134 17.54 0.24 1.58
N THR A 135 17.41 1.56 1.53
CA THR A 135 18.08 2.41 0.56
C THR A 135 18.41 3.73 1.25
N ILE A 136 19.44 4.43 0.78
CA ILE A 136 19.84 5.73 1.31
C ILE A 136 19.53 6.78 0.24
N PRO A 137 18.35 7.43 0.28
CA PRO A 137 18.03 8.44 -0.71
C PRO A 137 18.78 9.74 -0.42
N ALA A 138 19.16 10.45 -1.47
CA ALA A 138 19.77 11.78 -1.36
C ALA A 138 18.79 12.84 -0.82
N ASN A 139 17.48 12.64 -1.00
CA ASN A 139 16.44 13.55 -0.53
C ASN A 139 15.83 13.05 0.81
N PRO A 140 15.89 13.84 1.90
CA PRO A 140 15.31 13.46 3.19
C PRO A 140 13.81 13.15 3.15
N GLY A 141 13.05 13.82 2.27
CA GLY A 141 11.62 13.54 2.09
C GLY A 141 11.36 12.15 1.50
N LEU A 142 12.24 11.66 0.64
CA LEU A 142 12.16 10.28 0.13
C LEU A 142 12.46 9.26 1.21
N TYR A 143 13.41 9.53 2.11
CA TYR A 143 13.69 8.64 3.24
C TYR A 143 12.43 8.42 4.10
N HIS A 144 11.74 9.51 4.44
CA HIS A 144 10.49 9.43 5.19
C HIS A 144 9.37 8.71 4.43
N LEU A 145 9.27 8.92 3.13
CA LEU A 145 8.28 8.23 2.30
C LEU A 145 8.55 6.72 2.25
N TYR A 146 9.81 6.32 2.12
CA TYR A 146 10.20 4.91 2.05
C TYR A 146 9.95 4.18 3.37
N GLU A 147 10.29 4.81 4.49
CA GLU A 147 9.97 4.25 5.80
C GLU A 147 8.47 4.12 6.01
N ALA A 148 7.66 5.09 5.57
CA ALA A 148 6.21 5.01 5.63
C ALA A 148 5.66 3.84 4.78
N PHE A 149 6.17 3.66 3.56
CA PHE A 149 5.78 2.52 2.70
C PHE A 149 6.18 1.17 3.29
N ARG A 150 7.41 1.05 3.78
CA ARG A 150 7.93 -0.17 4.38
C ARG A 150 7.10 -0.60 5.59
N LYS A 151 6.78 0.36 6.47
CA LYS A 151 5.93 0.13 7.65
C LYS A 151 4.48 -0.12 7.29
N HIS A 152 3.93 0.54 6.27
CA HIS A 152 2.61 0.20 5.73
C HIS A 152 2.53 -1.28 5.35
N GLY A 153 3.51 -1.79 4.60
CA GLY A 153 3.55 -3.22 4.25
C GLY A 153 3.57 -4.14 5.47
N LEU A 154 4.34 -3.77 6.52
CA LEU A 154 4.42 -4.55 7.76
C LEU A 154 3.10 -4.55 8.54
N ILE A 155 2.50 -3.37 8.76
CA ILE A 155 1.20 -3.23 9.44
C ILE A 155 0.14 -4.04 8.70
N PHE A 156 0.07 -3.87 7.38
CA PHE A 156 -0.93 -4.53 6.55
C PHE A 156 -0.82 -6.06 6.63
N LEU A 157 0.41 -6.59 6.55
CA LEU A 157 0.67 -8.02 6.70
C LEU A 157 0.29 -8.52 8.10
N TYR A 158 0.78 -7.88 9.16
CA TYR A 158 0.49 -8.34 10.53
C TYR A 158 -0.99 -8.30 10.89
N ARG A 159 -1.73 -7.30 10.40
CA ARG A 159 -3.19 -7.21 10.58
C ARG A 159 -3.94 -8.30 9.84
N ALA A 160 -3.62 -8.53 8.56
CA ALA A 160 -4.24 -9.60 7.79
C ALA A 160 -3.97 -10.99 8.42
N LEU A 161 -2.76 -11.20 8.96
CA LEU A 161 -2.41 -12.41 9.71
C LEU A 161 -3.19 -12.55 11.03
N ALA A 162 -3.35 -11.47 11.80
CA ALA A 162 -4.13 -11.48 13.04
C ALA A 162 -5.60 -11.82 12.76
N GLN A 163 -6.18 -11.25 11.69
CA GLN A 163 -7.54 -11.56 11.28
C GLN A 163 -7.69 -13.03 10.84
N ALA A 164 -6.79 -13.56 10.02
CA ALA A 164 -6.85 -14.95 9.58
C ALA A 164 -6.63 -15.96 10.73
N GLN A 165 -6.11 -15.50 11.87
CA GLN A 165 -5.93 -16.27 13.10
C GLN A 165 -7.06 -16.06 14.11
N SER A 166 -7.99 -15.13 13.86
CA SER A 166 -9.11 -14.83 14.76
C SER A 166 -9.97 -16.09 14.94
N GLY A 167 -10.11 -16.55 16.19
CA GLY A 167 -10.81 -17.78 16.54
C GLY A 167 -9.93 -19.02 16.73
N ARG A 168 -8.60 -18.92 16.58
CA ARG A 168 -7.65 -19.96 17.00
C ARG A 168 -7.09 -19.64 18.39
N PHE A 169 -6.83 -20.66 19.19
CA PHE A 169 -6.06 -20.48 20.42
C PHE A 169 -4.64 -20.04 20.07
N MET A 170 -4.33 -18.78 20.40
CA MET A 170 -3.01 -18.19 20.27
C MET A 170 -2.51 -17.84 21.66
N ASP A 171 -1.19 -17.89 21.83
CA ASP A 171 -0.51 -17.42 23.02
C ASP A 171 -0.82 -15.92 23.24
N PRO A 172 -1.42 -15.52 24.37
CA PRO A 172 -1.75 -14.12 24.67
C PRO A 172 -0.54 -13.19 24.55
N ASP A 173 0.64 -13.63 24.99
CA ASP A 173 1.87 -12.83 24.96
C ASP A 173 2.29 -12.51 23.52
N MET A 174 2.09 -13.46 22.61
CA MET A 174 2.38 -13.29 21.18
C MET A 174 1.39 -12.36 20.48
N VAL A 175 0.14 -12.30 20.96
CA VAL A 175 -0.87 -11.35 20.47
C VAL A 175 -0.50 -9.95 20.92
N GLU A 176 -0.25 -9.76 22.22
CA GLU A 176 0.11 -8.46 22.79
C GLU A 176 1.39 -7.88 22.17
N ALA A 177 2.42 -8.72 21.97
CA ALA A 177 3.66 -8.30 21.31
C ALA A 177 3.41 -7.83 19.86
N ARG A 178 2.53 -8.51 19.13
CA ARG A 178 2.17 -8.12 17.75
C ARG A 178 1.37 -6.82 17.73
N GLU A 179 0.39 -6.68 18.62
CA GLU A 179 -0.41 -5.45 18.73
C GLU A 179 0.48 -4.24 19.06
N SER A 180 1.38 -4.39 20.02
CA SER A 180 2.36 -3.37 20.38
C SER A 180 3.25 -2.98 19.19
N LEU A 181 3.68 -3.96 18.40
CA LEU A 181 4.50 -3.73 17.22
C LEU A 181 3.73 -2.99 16.11
N ILE A 182 2.46 -3.36 15.89
CA ILE A 182 1.58 -2.68 14.91
C ILE A 182 1.39 -1.22 15.33
N GLN A 183 1.08 -0.97 16.60
CA GLN A 183 0.92 0.36 17.15
C GLN A 183 2.20 1.20 16.97
N GLN A 184 3.36 0.64 17.32
CA GLN A 184 4.64 1.33 17.14
C GLN A 184 4.86 1.72 15.67
N TYR A 185 4.65 0.80 14.72
CA TYR A 185 4.82 1.09 13.31
C TYR A 185 3.81 2.13 12.81
N ALA A 186 2.58 2.13 13.31
CA ALA A 186 1.57 3.12 12.95
C ALA A 186 2.00 4.52 13.36
N GLU A 187 2.40 4.71 14.62
CA GLU A 187 2.84 6.01 15.10
C GLU A 187 4.10 6.50 14.36
N GLU A 188 5.10 5.62 14.16
CA GLU A 188 6.31 5.96 13.41
C GLU A 188 5.99 6.33 11.96
N THR A 189 5.03 5.64 11.32
CA THR A 189 4.57 5.97 9.96
C THR A 189 3.97 7.36 9.90
N VAL A 190 3.04 7.68 10.82
CA VAL A 190 2.45 9.02 10.87
C VAL A 190 3.54 10.08 11.10
N ARG A 191 4.45 9.85 12.05
CA ARG A 191 5.58 10.77 12.32
C ARG A 191 6.43 11.01 11.07
N HIS A 192 6.81 9.96 10.34
CA HIS A 192 7.56 10.10 9.08
C HIS A 192 6.79 10.90 8.03
N LEU A 193 5.51 10.59 7.83
CA LEU A 193 4.67 11.33 6.87
C LEU A 193 4.54 12.80 7.24
N MET A 194 4.52 13.13 8.53
CA MET A 194 4.46 14.51 9.00
C MET A 194 5.75 15.30 8.78
N GLN A 195 6.91 14.63 8.72
CA GLN A 195 8.19 15.27 8.38
C GLN A 195 8.26 15.73 6.92
N ILE A 196 7.40 15.19 6.04
CA ILE A 196 7.32 15.63 4.65
C ILE A 196 6.46 16.91 4.60
N PRO A 197 7.02 18.05 4.13
CA PRO A 197 6.26 19.30 4.03
C PRO A 197 5.01 19.14 3.16
N ALA A 198 3.90 19.77 3.56
CA ALA A 198 2.66 19.74 2.77
C ALA A 198 2.80 20.41 1.39
N THR A 199 3.85 21.21 1.18
CA THR A 199 4.22 21.80 -0.11
C THR A 199 5.03 20.86 -1.01
N SER A 200 5.47 19.71 -0.49
CA SER A 200 6.24 18.73 -1.26
C SER A 200 5.36 17.95 -2.22
N TYR A 201 5.88 17.68 -3.41
CA TYR A 201 5.25 16.77 -4.38
C TYR A 201 5.04 15.35 -3.80
N TYR A 202 5.82 14.97 -2.79
CA TYR A 202 5.68 13.67 -2.15
C TYR A 202 4.38 13.49 -1.37
N LEU A 203 3.64 14.57 -1.12
CA LEU A 203 2.32 14.52 -0.50
C LEU A 203 1.35 13.61 -1.26
N ASN A 204 1.46 13.53 -2.59
CA ASN A 204 0.60 12.68 -3.43
C ASN A 204 0.75 11.18 -3.16
N PHE A 205 1.83 10.76 -2.51
CA PHE A 205 2.15 9.34 -2.31
C PHE A 205 1.78 8.84 -0.91
N GLN A 206 1.15 9.67 -0.08
CA GLN A 206 0.97 9.40 1.35
C GLN A 206 -0.37 8.73 1.70
N SER A 207 -1.38 8.78 0.83
CA SER A 207 -2.75 8.40 1.18
C SER A 207 -2.87 6.97 1.73
N LEU A 208 -2.28 5.99 1.06
CA LEU A 208 -2.34 4.59 1.47
C LEU A 208 -1.60 4.30 2.79
N PRO A 209 -0.31 4.69 2.97
CA PRO A 209 0.36 4.50 4.26
C PRO A 209 -0.31 5.31 5.38
N LEU A 210 -0.88 6.48 5.08
CA LEU A 210 -1.61 7.29 6.04
C LEU A 210 -2.92 6.63 6.49
N LEU A 211 -3.68 6.02 5.56
CA LEU A 211 -4.87 5.23 5.91
C LEU A 211 -4.48 4.05 6.80
N THR A 212 -3.45 3.30 6.40
CA THR A 212 -3.04 2.08 7.10
C THR A 212 -2.52 2.36 8.50
N ALA A 213 -1.71 3.40 8.67
CA ALA A 213 -1.23 3.79 9.99
C ALA A 213 -2.32 4.48 10.82
N GLY A 214 -3.11 5.35 10.18
CA GLY A 214 -4.20 6.07 10.82
C GLY A 214 -5.22 5.12 11.45
N SER A 215 -5.54 3.99 10.80
CA SER A 215 -6.54 3.03 11.30
C SER A 215 -6.14 2.33 12.59
N GLU A 216 -4.86 2.39 12.94
CA GLU A 216 -4.31 1.75 14.13
C GLU A 216 -4.25 2.67 15.34
N LEU A 217 -4.42 3.98 15.17
CA LEU A 217 -4.35 4.94 16.26
C LEU A 217 -5.50 4.76 17.27
N SER A 218 -5.16 4.80 18.55
CA SER A 218 -6.09 4.66 19.69
C SER A 218 -6.63 6.01 20.17
N GLU A 219 -7.58 5.99 21.12
CA GLU A 219 -8.10 7.20 21.77
C GLU A 219 -7.00 8.03 22.46
N LEU A 220 -5.90 7.39 22.88
CA LEU A 220 -4.76 8.05 23.50
C LEU A 220 -3.93 8.86 22.49
N ASP A 221 -4.08 8.55 21.19
CA ASP A 221 -3.30 9.13 20.09
C ASP A 221 -3.99 10.34 19.44
N GLN A 222 -4.78 11.11 20.20
CA GLN A 222 -5.62 12.17 19.65
C GLN A 222 -4.84 13.19 18.80
N TYR A 223 -3.64 13.58 19.23
CA TYR A 223 -2.76 14.47 18.48
C TYR A 223 -2.34 13.89 17.12
N LEU A 224 -2.08 12.58 17.05
CA LEU A 224 -1.76 11.91 15.78
C LEU A 224 -3.01 11.79 14.90
N ARG A 225 -4.18 11.50 15.48
CA ARG A 225 -5.46 11.47 14.75
C ARG A 225 -5.74 12.82 14.08
N ASP A 226 -5.54 13.93 14.79
CA ASP A 226 -5.73 15.28 14.24
C ASP A 226 -4.76 15.58 13.09
N GLN A 227 -3.48 15.20 13.23
CA GLN A 227 -2.51 15.31 12.13
C GLN A 227 -2.90 14.47 10.91
N VAL A 228 -3.45 13.26 11.11
CA VAL A 228 -3.95 12.42 10.03
C VAL A 228 -5.13 13.11 9.31
N ARG A 229 -6.09 13.68 10.05
CA ARG A 229 -7.22 14.44 9.48
C ARG A 229 -6.73 15.58 8.61
N ASP A 230 -5.84 16.41 9.14
CA ASP A 230 -5.31 17.57 8.42
C ASP A 230 -4.48 17.17 7.21
N ARG A 231 -3.72 16.07 7.32
CA ARG A 231 -2.94 15.56 6.19
C ARG A 231 -3.84 15.06 5.06
N PHE A 232 -4.91 14.30 5.34
CA PHE A 232 -5.86 13.88 4.30
C PHE A 232 -6.53 15.08 3.61
N ARG A 233 -6.89 16.13 4.37
CA ARG A 233 -7.43 17.38 3.82
C ARG A 233 -6.42 18.11 2.92
N ALA A 234 -5.15 18.11 3.31
CA ALA A 234 -4.07 18.68 2.51
C ALA A 234 -3.86 17.90 1.21
N ILE A 235 -3.84 16.56 1.27
CA ILE A 235 -3.75 15.68 0.09
C ILE A 235 -4.93 15.94 -0.86
N TYR A 236 -6.15 15.98 -0.33
CA TYR A 236 -7.34 16.28 -1.11
C TYR A 236 -7.26 17.67 -1.75
N SER A 237 -6.75 18.66 -1.03
CA SER A 237 -6.58 20.01 -1.57
C SER A 237 -5.59 20.05 -2.75
N LEU A 238 -4.60 19.16 -2.74
CA LEU A 238 -3.58 19.04 -3.80
C LEU A 238 -4.10 18.31 -5.04
N ASN A 239 -4.70 17.13 -4.88
CA ASN A 239 -5.05 16.24 -6.02
C ASN A 239 -6.55 16.18 -6.34
N ARG A 240 -7.41 16.71 -5.46
CA ARG A 240 -8.88 16.72 -5.58
C ARG A 240 -9.53 15.34 -5.73
N LEU A 241 -8.84 14.28 -5.36
CA LEU A 241 -9.36 12.91 -5.46
C LEU A 241 -10.33 12.61 -4.30
N PRO A 242 -11.63 12.38 -4.58
CA PRO A 242 -12.63 12.13 -3.52
C PRO A 242 -12.31 10.93 -2.63
N ALA A 243 -11.56 9.95 -3.15
CA ALA A 243 -11.11 8.78 -2.39
C ALA A 243 -10.37 9.15 -1.09
N ASN A 244 -9.67 10.30 -1.05
CA ASN A 244 -9.00 10.77 0.18
C ASN A 244 -9.98 11.19 1.28
N LEU A 245 -11.14 11.74 0.91
CA LEU A 245 -12.19 12.09 1.88
C LEU A 245 -12.96 10.84 2.34
N LEU A 246 -13.14 9.85 1.45
CA LEU A 246 -13.70 8.55 1.80
C LEU A 246 -12.78 7.78 2.75
N ALA A 247 -11.47 7.81 2.51
CA ALA A 247 -10.47 7.25 3.42
C ALA A 247 -10.50 7.92 4.80
N LEU A 248 -10.65 9.25 4.84
CA LEU A 248 -10.82 9.98 6.10
C LEU A 248 -12.09 9.55 6.85
N ARG A 249 -13.23 9.43 6.16
CA ARG A 249 -14.48 8.95 6.75
C ARG A 249 -14.33 7.52 7.28
N LEU A 250 -13.68 6.65 6.52
CA LEU A 250 -13.39 5.28 6.95
C LEU A 250 -12.56 5.26 8.24
N LEU A 251 -11.56 6.14 8.36
CA LEU A 251 -10.77 6.25 9.58
C LEU A 251 -11.60 6.67 10.79
N GLU A 252 -12.48 7.65 10.64
CA GLU A 252 -13.35 8.10 11.73
C GLU A 252 -14.24 6.96 12.25
N GLU A 253 -14.82 6.17 11.34
CA GLU A 253 -15.61 4.98 11.74
C GLU A 253 -14.76 3.90 12.42
N LEU A 254 -13.52 3.70 11.98
CA LEU A 254 -12.61 2.71 12.59
C LEU A 254 -12.14 3.16 13.97
N TRP A 255 -11.94 4.46 14.16
CA TRP A 255 -11.63 5.04 15.47
C TRP A 255 -12.81 4.86 16.42
N ASP A 256 -14.04 5.19 16.01
CA ASP A 256 -15.23 4.99 16.83
C ASP A 256 -15.41 3.51 17.23
N ALA A 257 -15.20 2.58 16.30
CA ALA A 257 -15.28 1.14 16.56
C ALA A 257 -14.20 0.68 17.54
N ARG A 258 -12.96 1.16 17.38
CA ARG A 258 -11.82 0.82 18.25
C ARG A 258 -12.02 1.36 19.66
N ASP A 259 -12.45 2.61 19.80
CA ASP A 259 -12.70 3.27 21.08
C ASP A 259 -13.88 2.60 21.82
N SER A 260 -14.81 2.00 21.07
CA SER A 260 -15.89 1.16 21.61
C SER A 260 -15.47 -0.29 21.94
N GLY A 261 -14.18 -0.62 21.84
CA GLY A 261 -13.64 -1.96 22.16
C GLY A 261 -13.76 -3.00 21.03
N ASN A 262 -14.11 -2.59 19.81
CA ASN A 262 -14.25 -3.47 18.64
C ASN A 262 -13.26 -3.07 17.52
N PRO A 263 -11.94 -3.25 17.73
CA PRO A 263 -10.96 -2.90 16.70
C PRO A 263 -11.18 -3.75 15.44
N SER A 264 -11.10 -3.09 14.29
CA SER A 264 -11.29 -3.72 12.98
C SER A 264 -10.12 -3.40 12.06
N PHE A 265 -9.77 -4.37 11.22
CA PHE A 265 -8.84 -4.13 10.12
C PHE A 265 -9.57 -3.37 9.00
N TRP A 266 -8.97 -2.27 8.52
CA TRP A 266 -9.63 -1.35 7.61
C TRP A 266 -10.09 -2.01 6.29
N LEU A 267 -9.32 -2.97 5.77
CA LEU A 267 -9.61 -3.60 4.47
C LEU A 267 -10.93 -4.38 4.49
N PRO A 268 -11.16 -5.37 5.39
CA PRO A 268 -12.45 -6.03 5.54
C PRO A 268 -13.62 -5.07 5.76
N HIS A 269 -13.42 -4.02 6.56
CA HIS A 269 -14.47 -3.03 6.83
C HIS A 269 -14.85 -2.26 5.57
N ALA A 270 -13.87 -1.88 4.74
CA ALA A 270 -14.12 -1.26 3.44
C ALA A 270 -14.82 -2.22 2.46
N LEU A 271 -14.38 -3.48 2.40
CA LEU A 271 -14.96 -4.50 1.52
C LEU A 271 -16.40 -4.87 1.91
N GLN A 272 -16.73 -4.91 3.19
CA GLN A 272 -18.11 -5.11 3.67
C GLN A 272 -19.06 -4.00 3.21
N LYS A 273 -18.53 -2.80 2.97
CA LYS A 273 -19.26 -1.65 2.42
C LYS A 273 -19.25 -1.60 0.89
N ASP A 274 -18.64 -2.59 0.24
CA ASP A 274 -18.40 -2.63 -1.20
C ASP A 274 -17.59 -1.41 -1.69
N TRP A 275 -16.64 -0.94 -0.87
CA TRP A 275 -15.76 0.17 -1.20
C TRP A 275 -14.41 -0.34 -1.72
N GLN A 276 -14.07 0.05 -2.95
CA GLN A 276 -12.80 -0.26 -3.62
C GLN A 276 -11.97 1.02 -3.73
N LEU A 277 -11.49 1.49 -2.57
CA LEU A 277 -10.75 2.76 -2.46
C LEU A 277 -9.35 2.64 -3.07
N LEU A 278 -9.12 3.30 -4.22
CA LEU A 278 -7.79 3.43 -4.79
C LEU A 278 -7.11 4.68 -4.21
N LEU A 279 -6.03 4.48 -3.46
CA LEU A 279 -5.29 5.54 -2.80
C LEU A 279 -3.88 5.66 -3.40
N GLY A 280 -3.76 6.36 -4.55
CA GLY A 280 -2.52 6.68 -5.26
C GLY A 280 -2.72 7.36 -6.62
#